data_AF-A0A1F3LE44-F1
#
_entry.id   AF-A0A1F3LE44-F1
#
_cell.length_a   1.000
_cell.length_b   1.000
_cell.length_c   1.000
_cell.angle_alpha   90.00
_cell.angle_beta   90.00
_cell.angle_gamma   90.00
#
_symmetry.space_group_name_H-M   'P 1'
#
loop_
_entity.id
_entity.type
_entity.pdbx_description
1 polymer ?
#
loop_
_entity_poly.entity_id
_entity_poly.type
_entity_poly.pdbx_seq_one_letter_code
_entity_poly.pdbx_strand_id
1 'polypeptide(L)'
;MDEGGWMTEFKRTAEFEKIIADYTRAKHCIVVNNGTISLTLRAIAGGIQTGDEIIVPNYTMIATQNSISLIGISPVFVDVEKETI
;
A
#
# COMPACT_ATOMS: atom_id res chain seq x y z
N MET A 1 -5.90 22.77 20.96
CA MET A 1 -5.62 21.65 20.05
C MET A 1 -6.79 21.56 19.08
N ASP A 2 -6.54 21.76 17.79
CA ASP A 2 -7.58 21.78 16.75
C ASP A 2 -8.27 20.40 16.56
N GLU A 3 -7.65 19.35 17.12
CA GLU A 3 -8.09 17.96 17.16
C GLU A 3 -9.10 17.64 18.27
N GLY A 4 -9.43 18.57 19.17
CA GLY A 4 -10.44 18.32 20.22
C GLY A 4 -10.10 17.19 21.22
N GLY A 5 -8.82 16.83 21.38
CA GLY A 5 -8.35 15.79 22.30
C GLY A 5 -8.08 14.43 21.66
N TRP A 6 -8.27 14.29 20.35
CA TRP A 6 -7.91 13.08 19.61
C TRP A 6 -6.42 13.08 19.26
N MET A 7 -5.74 11.99 19.60
CA MET A 7 -4.29 11.81 19.36
C MET A 7 -3.98 10.87 18.18
N THR A 8 -4.99 10.17 17.67
CA THR A 8 -4.87 9.21 16.57
C THR A 8 -5.62 9.72 15.34
N GLU A 9 -6.02 8.83 14.43
CA GLU A 9 -6.81 9.16 13.24
C GLU A 9 -8.08 9.97 13.59
N PHE A 10 -8.25 11.11 12.93
CA PHE A 10 -9.41 12.00 13.02
C PHE A 10 -9.39 13.05 11.88
N LYS A 11 -9.79 14.30 12.17
CA LYS A 11 -9.99 15.37 11.16
C LYS A 11 -8.77 15.62 10.28
N ARG A 12 -7.56 15.70 10.86
CA ARG A 12 -6.36 15.95 10.06
C ARG A 12 -6.01 14.79 9.13
N THR A 13 -6.30 13.56 9.53
CA THR A 13 -6.11 12.42 8.63
C THR A 13 -7.09 12.49 7.46
N ALA A 14 -8.37 12.77 7.70
CA ALA A 14 -9.36 12.94 6.64
C ALA A 14 -9.03 14.10 5.68
N GLU A 15 -8.52 15.22 6.21
CA GLU A 15 -8.02 16.34 5.38
C GLU A 15 -6.82 15.92 4.53
N PHE A 16 -5.88 15.16 5.11
CA PHE A 16 -4.72 14.67 4.39
C PHE A 16 -5.08 13.65 3.32
N GLU A 17 -6.01 12.74 3.60
CA GLU A 17 -6.57 11.80 2.61
C GLU A 17 -7.15 12.53 1.40
N LYS A 18 -7.90 13.62 1.63
CA LYS A 18 -8.44 14.45 0.55
C LYS A 18 -7.32 15.07 -0.29
N ILE A 19 -6.30 15.65 0.36
CA ILE A 19 -5.16 16.26 -0.34
C ILE A 19 -4.45 15.23 -1.22
N ILE A 20 -4.22 14.01 -0.71
CA ILE A 20 -3.56 12.95 -1.47
C ILE A 20 -4.45 12.44 -2.61
N ALA A 21 -5.75 12.28 -2.39
CA ALA A 21 -6.70 11.90 -3.44
C ALA A 21 -6.70 12.93 -4.59
N ASP A 22 -6.74 14.22 -4.25
CA ASP A 22 -6.69 15.31 -5.22
C ASP A 22 -5.35 15.35 -5.98
N TYR A 23 -4.23 15.21 -5.27
CA TYR A 23 -2.88 15.20 -5.86
C TYR A 23 -2.67 14.01 -6.83
N THR A 24 -3.12 12.82 -6.45
CA THR A 24 -2.98 11.59 -7.26
C THR A 24 -4.07 11.44 -8.31
N ARG A 25 -5.15 12.25 -8.23
CA ARG A 25 -6.40 12.12 -9.01
C ARG A 25 -7.11 10.79 -8.77
N ALA A 26 -6.89 10.16 -7.62
CA ALA A 26 -7.62 8.97 -7.21
C ALA A 26 -9.03 9.36 -6.73
N LYS A 27 -10.01 8.47 -6.95
CA LYS A 27 -11.38 8.70 -6.45
C LYS A 27 -11.46 8.70 -4.92
N HIS A 28 -10.59 7.93 -4.28
CA HIS A 28 -10.51 7.75 -2.83
C HIS A 28 -9.05 7.58 -2.39
N CYS A 29 -8.73 7.99 -1.18
CA CYS A 29 -7.45 7.72 -0.50
C CYS A 29 -7.75 7.26 0.93
N ILE A 30 -7.03 6.26 1.40
CA ILE A 30 -7.06 5.81 2.80
C ILE A 30 -5.63 5.84 3.33
N VAL A 31 -5.39 6.64 4.35
CA VAL A 31 -4.06 6.80 4.94
C VAL A 31 -3.84 5.73 6.00
N VAL A 32 -2.67 5.11 5.96
CA VAL A 32 -2.23 4.11 6.94
C VAL A 32 -0.80 4.38 7.37
N ASN A 33 -0.31 3.62 8.35
CA ASN A 33 0.93 3.91 9.04
C ASN A 33 2.22 3.68 8.22
N ASN A 34 2.20 2.91 7.13
CA ASN A 34 3.32 2.75 6.20
C ASN A 34 2.92 2.07 4.88
N GLY A 35 3.82 2.09 3.89
CA GLY A 35 3.60 1.50 2.57
C GLY A 35 3.44 -0.03 2.55
N THR A 36 4.07 -0.77 3.46
CA THR A 36 3.88 -2.23 3.55
C THR A 36 2.42 -2.55 3.86
N ILE A 37 1.85 -1.88 4.87
CA ILE A 37 0.44 -2.04 5.25
C ILE A 37 -0.49 -1.52 4.15
N SER A 38 -0.14 -0.43 3.46
CA SER A 38 -0.91 0.06 2.30
C SER A 38 -1.07 -1.03 1.23
N LEU A 39 0.03 -1.69 0.86
CA LEU A 39 0.02 -2.76 -0.15
C LEU A 39 -0.71 -4.00 0.34
N THR A 40 -0.49 -4.41 1.59
CA THR A 40 -1.17 -5.56 2.21
C THR A 40 -2.69 -5.36 2.24
N LEU A 41 -3.17 -4.22 2.75
CA LEU A 41 -4.61 -3.94 2.83
C LEU A 41 -5.24 -3.80 1.45
N ARG A 42 -4.52 -3.22 0.48
CA ARG A 42 -5.01 -3.21 -0.91
C ARG A 42 -5.22 -4.62 -1.42
N ALA A 43 -4.29 -5.54 -1.16
CA ALA A 43 -4.40 -6.91 -1.65
C ALA A 43 -5.61 -7.63 -1.03
N ILE A 44 -5.76 -7.52 0.29
CA ILE A 44 -6.91 -8.08 1.03
C ILE A 44 -8.23 -7.49 0.50
N ALA A 45 -8.31 -6.16 0.37
CA ALA A 45 -9.51 -5.47 -0.13
C ALA A 45 -9.84 -5.84 -1.59
N GLY A 46 -8.83 -6.20 -2.38
CA GLY A 46 -8.98 -6.69 -3.75
C GLY A 46 -9.43 -8.15 -3.86
N GLY A 47 -9.57 -8.87 -2.75
CA GLY A 47 -9.98 -10.28 -2.73
C GLY A 47 -8.87 -11.27 -3.05
N ILE A 48 -7.61 -10.84 -3.03
CA ILE A 48 -6.45 -11.71 -3.21
C ILE A 48 -6.38 -12.70 -2.03
N GLN A 49 -6.09 -13.95 -2.34
CA GLN A 49 -6.16 -15.06 -1.41
C GLN A 49 -4.96 -16.01 -1.58
N THR A 50 -4.69 -16.81 -0.55
CA THR A 50 -3.61 -17.80 -0.57
C THR A 50 -3.81 -18.77 -1.74
N GLY A 51 -2.76 -18.94 -2.55
CA GLY A 51 -2.81 -19.72 -3.78
C GLY A 51 -2.81 -18.86 -5.04
N ASP A 52 -3.14 -17.57 -4.94
CA ASP A 52 -2.96 -16.62 -6.04
C ASP A 52 -1.47 -16.33 -6.29
N GLU A 53 -1.13 -16.07 -7.55
CA GLU A 53 0.22 -15.66 -7.95
C GLU A 53 0.30 -14.13 -8.08
N ILE A 54 1.28 -13.54 -7.41
CA ILE A 54 1.54 -12.09 -7.47
C ILE A 54 2.94 -11.84 -8.02
N ILE A 55 3.00 -11.16 -9.16
CA ILE A 55 4.25 -10.79 -9.81
C ILE A 55 4.88 -9.59 -9.09
N VAL A 56 6.18 -9.71 -8.79
CA VAL A 56 6.97 -8.66 -8.14
C VAL A 56 8.29 -8.48 -8.89
N PRO A 57 8.76 -7.26 -9.19
CA PRO A 57 10.10 -7.05 -9.73
C PRO A 57 11.15 -7.61 -8.78
N ASN A 58 12.14 -8.34 -9.30
CA ASN A 58 13.26 -8.86 -8.48
C ASN A 58 14.17 -7.73 -7.96
N TYR A 59 14.11 -6.55 -8.58
CA TYR A 59 14.80 -5.33 -8.18
C TYR A 59 13.80 -4.27 -7.70
N THR A 60 13.46 -4.31 -6.41
CA THR A 60 12.55 -3.36 -5.76
C THR A 60 12.83 -3.29 -4.25
N MET A 61 12.18 -2.38 -3.54
CA MET A 61 12.27 -2.29 -2.09
C MET A 61 11.57 -3.48 -1.42
N ILE A 62 12.14 -4.01 -0.33
CA ILE A 62 11.67 -5.23 0.35
C ILE A 62 10.19 -5.17 0.79
N ALA A 63 9.64 -3.98 1.04
CA ALA A 63 8.24 -3.83 1.44
C ALA A 63 7.27 -4.41 0.41
N THR A 64 7.61 -4.37 -0.90
CA THR A 64 6.75 -4.90 -1.96
C THR A 64 6.49 -6.39 -1.75
N GLN A 65 7.55 -7.20 -1.62
CA GLN A 65 7.40 -8.64 -1.36
C GLN A 65 6.85 -8.93 0.04
N ASN A 66 7.32 -8.22 1.07
CA ASN A 66 6.86 -8.45 2.44
C ASN A 66 5.36 -8.21 2.59
N SER A 67 4.79 -7.23 1.87
CA SER A 67 3.36 -6.93 1.93
C SER A 67 2.47 -8.10 1.51
N ILE A 68 2.95 -8.93 0.58
CA ILE A 68 2.27 -10.11 0.05
C ILE A 68 2.59 -11.34 0.91
N SER A 69 3.85 -11.49 1.37
CA SER A 69 4.23 -12.54 2.31
C SER A 69 3.47 -12.48 3.63
N LEU A 70 3.10 -11.28 4.10
CA LEU A 70 2.27 -11.09 5.30
C LEU A 70 0.87 -11.72 5.20
N ILE A 71 0.36 -11.94 3.99
CA ILE A 71 -0.92 -12.62 3.74
C ILE A 71 -0.74 -14.07 3.26
N GLY A 72 0.45 -14.64 3.47
CA GLY A 72 0.73 -16.06 3.20
C GLY A 72 0.95 -16.39 1.73
N ILE A 73 1.27 -15.41 0.89
CA ILE A 73 1.51 -15.60 -0.55
C ILE A 73 3.00 -15.43 -0.84
N SER A 74 3.58 -16.41 -1.54
CA SER A 74 4.94 -16.30 -2.07
C SER A 74 4.93 -15.52 -3.39
N PRO A 75 5.74 -14.47 -3.53
CA PRO A 75 5.78 -13.70 -4.78
C PRO A 75 6.45 -14.48 -5.91
N VAL A 76 5.99 -14.23 -7.14
CA VAL A 76 6.67 -14.65 -8.37
C VAL A 76 7.56 -13.51 -8.82
N PHE A 77 8.87 -13.69 -8.72
CA PHE A 77 9.81 -12.65 -9.12
C PHE A 77 10.00 -12.59 -10.64
N VAL A 78 10.00 -11.38 -11.19
CA VAL A 78 10.26 -11.10 -12.60
C VAL A 78 11.43 -10.13 -12.72
N ASP A 79 12.33 -10.40 -13.67
CA ASP A 79 13.52 -9.58 -13.90
C ASP A 79 13.16 -8.20 -14.47
N VAL A 80 14.03 -7.22 -14.23
CA VAL A 80 13.85 -5.85 -14.73
C VAL A 80 14.62 -5.63 -16.03
N GLU A 81 14.14 -4.71 -16.87
CA GLU A 81 14.89 -4.28 -18.05
C GLU A 81 16.14 -3.52 -17.62
N LYS A 82 17.28 -3.85 -18.22
CA LYS A 82 18.59 -3.30 -17.84
C LYS A 82 18.69 -1.81 -18.16
N GLU A 83 18.05 -1.39 -19.25
CA GLU A 83 18.13 -0.04 -19.81
C GLU A 83 17.30 0.97 -19.01
N THR A 84 16.34 0.50 -18.21
CA THR A 84 15.41 1.36 -17.44
C THR A 84 15.41 1.04 -15.94
N ILE A 85 16.50 0.47 -15.44
CA ILE A 85 16.68 0.17 -14.00
C ILE A 85 16.84 1.43 -13.16
#